data_AF-A0A0W8IMS3-F1
#
_entry.id   AF-A0A0W8IMS3-F1
#
_cell.length_a   1.000
_cell.length_b   1.000
_cell.length_c   1.000
_cell.angle_alpha   90.00
_cell.angle_beta   90.00
_cell.angle_gamma   90.00
#
_symmetry.space_group_name_H-M   'P 1'
#
loop_
_entity.id
_entity.type
_entity.pdbx_description
1 polymer ?
#
loop_
_entity_poly.entity_id
_entity_poly.type
_entity_poly.pdbx_seq_one_letter_code
_entity_poly.pdbx_strand_id
1 'polypeptide(L)'
;MQNTENKDVSGITLLVAGAVVLSVVSFVLVNLGTILLLLAAAALWLLGVLLRALARSLAERARAWLRGTPRSPARSGAGPGARPAGRTAARNPRKSPRRSSGKSVAKTAEQARRSAVEDMRTAWIRWQLGTLPPQQRRGDASFVAARLAEVPHADWDATRLRRHGQALWCVRDASARTPLHGELEARLDRVAAMISELTDEEFDTHRGQTDEQYLYHPDRAVRAAYLAGGSQAVETIMGTITAVRAQVREDAAARAAADCLARERNAALRALRETRRPARPRDAHAAWEAQAEQIGR
;
A
#
# COMPACT_ATOMS: atom_id res chain seq x y z
N MET A 1 7.76 -55.79 -49.98
CA MET A 1 8.52 -54.75 -49.26
C MET A 1 7.50 -53.82 -48.58
N GLN A 2 7.15 -54.06 -47.32
CA GLN A 2 6.23 -53.21 -46.52
C GLN A 2 6.21 -53.76 -45.08
N ASN A 3 7.29 -53.59 -44.31
CA ASN A 3 7.25 -53.93 -42.87
C ASN A 3 8.35 -53.27 -42.00
N THR A 4 9.10 -52.31 -42.53
CA THR A 4 10.15 -51.59 -41.78
C THR A 4 9.68 -50.24 -41.24
N GLU A 5 8.68 -49.60 -41.88
CA GLU A 5 8.26 -48.23 -41.55
C GLU A 5 7.50 -48.11 -40.22
N ASN A 6 6.82 -49.17 -39.77
CA ASN A 6 6.02 -49.13 -38.54
C ASN A 6 6.83 -49.30 -37.24
N LYS A 7 8.07 -49.81 -37.33
CA LYS A 7 8.93 -50.01 -36.15
C LYS A 7 9.62 -48.73 -35.70
N ASP A 8 9.96 -47.85 -36.64
CA ASP A 8 10.65 -46.59 -36.35
C ASP A 8 9.72 -45.59 -35.67
N VAL A 9 8.45 -45.53 -36.09
CA VAL A 9 7.45 -44.69 -35.43
C VAL A 9 7.21 -45.16 -34.00
N SER A 10 7.08 -46.47 -33.76
CA SER A 10 6.89 -47.00 -32.39
C SER A 10 8.07 -46.75 -31.47
N GLY A 11 9.32 -46.78 -31.98
CA GLY A 11 10.52 -46.48 -31.21
C GLY A 11 10.62 -45.00 -30.82
N ILE A 12 10.30 -44.09 -31.76
CA ILE A 12 10.29 -42.64 -31.51
C ILE A 12 9.21 -42.27 -30.50
N THR A 13 8.00 -42.84 -30.60
CA THR A 13 6.91 -42.56 -29.65
C THR A 13 7.25 -43.03 -28.23
N LEU A 14 7.93 -44.18 -28.08
CA LEU A 14 8.38 -44.67 -26.77
C LEU A 14 9.44 -43.76 -26.15
N LEU A 15 10.36 -43.23 -26.97
CA LEU A 15 11.44 -42.32 -26.53
C LEU A 15 10.87 -40.97 -26.09
N VAL A 16 9.92 -40.42 -26.85
CA VAL A 16 9.22 -39.17 -26.51
C VAL A 16 8.39 -39.36 -25.23
N ALA A 17 7.65 -40.46 -25.09
CA ALA A 17 6.89 -40.76 -23.88
C ALA A 17 7.82 -40.90 -22.65
N GLY A 18 8.95 -41.59 -22.79
CA GLY A 18 9.95 -41.72 -21.73
C GLY A 18 10.54 -40.37 -21.30
N ALA A 19 10.87 -39.49 -22.25
CA ALA A 19 11.40 -38.16 -21.98
C ALA A 19 10.38 -37.26 -21.26
N VAL A 20 9.10 -37.32 -21.64
CA VAL A 20 8.02 -36.58 -20.98
C VAL A 20 7.85 -37.06 -19.53
N VAL A 21 7.83 -38.37 -19.29
CA VAL A 21 7.72 -38.92 -17.93
C VAL A 21 8.90 -38.49 -17.06
N LEU A 22 10.14 -38.57 -17.57
CA LEU A 22 11.34 -38.10 -16.87
C LEU A 22 11.28 -36.61 -16.55
N SER A 23 10.80 -35.79 -17.49
CA SER A 23 10.63 -34.34 -17.27
C SER A 23 9.60 -34.05 -16.18
N VAL A 24 8.48 -34.76 -16.17
CA VAL A 24 7.43 -34.58 -15.15
C VAL A 24 7.94 -35.03 -13.77
N VAL A 25 8.60 -36.18 -13.69
CA VAL A 25 9.18 -36.67 -12.42
C VAL A 25 10.25 -35.72 -11.89
N SER A 26 11.13 -35.21 -12.76
CA SER A 26 12.14 -34.21 -12.37
C SER A 26 11.48 -32.91 -11.88
N PHE A 27 10.43 -32.45 -12.56
CA PHE A 27 9.69 -31.25 -12.16
C PHE A 27 9.01 -31.42 -10.80
N VAL A 28 8.41 -32.59 -10.53
CA VAL A 28 7.79 -32.90 -9.24
C VAL A 28 8.84 -32.97 -8.14
N LEU A 29 9.99 -33.60 -8.37
CA LEU A 29 11.07 -33.70 -7.38
C LEU A 29 11.68 -32.33 -7.03
N VAL A 30 11.89 -31.47 -8.02
CA VAL A 30 12.39 -30.10 -7.80
C VAL A 30 11.38 -29.29 -6.99
N ASN A 31 10.09 -29.37 -7.32
CA ASN A 31 9.04 -28.69 -6.56
C ASN A 31 8.89 -29.25 -5.14
N LEU A 32 9.04 -30.56 -4.93
CA LEU A 32 9.00 -31.14 -3.60
C LEU A 32 10.20 -30.65 -2.76
N GLY A 33 11.38 -30.56 -3.36
CA GLY A 33 12.59 -30.03 -2.72
C GLY A 33 12.44 -28.55 -2.35
N THR A 34 11.86 -27.72 -3.22
CA THR A 34 11.63 -26.30 -2.92
C THR A 34 10.60 -26.12 -1.80
N ILE A 35 9.52 -26.91 -1.79
CA ILE A 35 8.54 -26.91 -0.70
C ILE A 35 9.20 -27.30 0.63
N LEU A 36 10.02 -28.36 0.64
CA LEU A 36 10.71 -28.80 1.86
C LEU A 36 11.68 -27.71 2.39
N LEU A 37 12.38 -27.03 1.49
CA LEU A 37 13.30 -25.94 1.83
C LEU A 37 12.55 -24.72 2.39
N LEU A 38 11.39 -24.39 1.82
CA LEU A 38 10.52 -23.33 2.33
C LEU A 38 9.97 -23.68 3.73
N LEU A 39 9.58 -24.94 3.96
CA LEU A 39 9.14 -25.41 5.28
C LEU A 39 10.27 -25.34 6.30
N ALA A 40 11.49 -25.75 5.93
CA ALA A 40 12.66 -25.65 6.81
C ALA A 40 13.01 -24.19 7.15
N ALA A 41 12.93 -23.29 6.16
CA ALA A 41 13.14 -21.86 6.37
C ALA A 41 12.07 -21.25 7.29
N ALA A 42 10.81 -21.64 7.11
CA ALA A 42 9.70 -21.22 7.98
C ALA A 42 9.89 -21.73 9.42
N ALA A 43 10.30 -22.98 9.60
CA ALA A 43 10.60 -23.56 10.91
C ALA A 43 11.77 -22.83 11.62
N LEU A 44 12.85 -22.54 10.89
CA LEU A 44 13.98 -21.75 11.40
C LEU A 44 13.57 -20.33 11.78
N TRP A 45 12.71 -19.71 10.97
CA TRP A 45 12.18 -18.37 11.26
C TRP A 45 11.34 -18.38 12.54
N LEU A 46 10.41 -19.34 12.69
CA LEU A 46 9.60 -19.53 13.89
C LEU A 46 10.48 -19.77 15.13
N LEU A 47 11.51 -20.61 15.02
CA LEU A 47 12.47 -20.85 16.09
C LEU A 47 13.20 -19.56 16.51
N GLY A 48 13.60 -18.74 15.54
CA GLY A 48 14.20 -17.43 15.77
C GLY A 48 13.26 -16.45 16.49
N VAL A 49 11.98 -16.42 16.11
CA VAL A 49 10.96 -15.61 16.81
C VAL A 49 10.77 -16.10 18.24
N LEU A 50 10.70 -17.42 18.45
CA LEU A 50 10.52 -18.03 19.78
C LEU A 50 11.71 -17.73 20.70
N LEU A 51 12.95 -17.87 20.19
CA LEU A 51 14.18 -17.51 20.90
C LEU A 51 14.20 -16.03 21.29
N ARG A 52 13.73 -15.14 20.40
CA ARG A 52 13.67 -13.69 20.67
C ARG A 52 12.64 -13.36 21.74
N ALA A 53 11.48 -14.03 21.73
CA ALA A 53 10.47 -13.90 22.78
C ALA A 53 10.98 -14.41 24.14
N LEU A 54 11.65 -15.56 24.15
CA LEU A 54 12.30 -16.11 25.34
C LEU A 54 13.38 -15.17 25.89
N ALA A 55 14.25 -14.63 25.03
CA ALA A 55 15.28 -13.68 25.44
C ALA A 55 14.70 -12.41 26.06
N ARG A 56 13.59 -11.89 25.52
CA ARG A 56 12.87 -10.76 26.12
C ARG A 56 12.30 -11.10 27.50
N SER A 57 11.67 -12.27 27.64
CA SER A 57 11.12 -12.72 28.92
C SER A 57 12.19 -12.91 30.00
N LEU A 58 13.36 -13.43 29.62
CA LEU A 58 14.51 -13.59 30.51
C LEU A 58 15.13 -12.24 30.87
N ALA A 59 15.23 -11.31 29.91
CA ALA A 59 15.72 -9.96 30.18
C ALA A 59 14.79 -9.20 31.15
N GLU A 60 13.47 -9.39 31.05
CA GLU A 60 12.51 -8.81 31.99
C GLU A 60 12.63 -9.42 33.40
N ARG A 61 12.81 -10.74 33.50
CA ARG A 61 13.05 -11.42 34.79
C ARG A 61 14.38 -11.00 35.44
N ALA A 62 15.45 -10.83 34.65
CA ALA A 62 16.74 -10.34 35.13
C ALA A 62 16.64 -8.88 35.63
N ARG A 63 15.88 -8.02 34.94
CA ARG A 63 15.60 -6.64 35.41
C ARG A 63 14.76 -6.61 36.67
N ALA A 64 13.86 -7.56 36.89
CA ALA A 64 13.09 -7.69 38.13
C ALA A 64 13.99 -8.09 39.31
N TRP A 65 14.96 -8.99 39.09
CA TRP A 65 15.96 -9.36 40.10
C TRP A 65 16.90 -8.20 40.47
N LEU A 66 17.31 -7.38 39.50
CA LEU A 66 18.21 -6.24 39.73
C LEU A 66 17.54 -5.04 40.42
N ARG A 67 16.19 -4.95 40.49
CA ARG A 67 15.45 -3.79 41.03
C ARG A 67 14.90 -3.96 42.44
N GLY A 68 15.27 -5.02 43.16
CA GLY A 68 15.18 -5.03 44.62
C GLY A 68 14.46 -6.22 45.20
N THR A 69 15.21 -6.95 46.02
CA THR A 69 14.72 -7.56 47.26
C THR A 69 14.39 -6.46 48.27
N PRO A 70 13.15 -6.30 48.74
CA PRO A 70 12.88 -5.70 50.03
C PRO A 70 12.87 -6.80 51.09
N ARG A 71 13.83 -6.69 52.00
CA ARG A 71 13.86 -7.12 53.41
C ARG A 71 12.65 -7.90 53.96
N SER A 72 12.98 -9.03 54.57
CA SER A 72 12.19 -9.76 55.58
C SER A 72 11.52 -8.85 56.61
N PRO A 73 10.28 -9.16 57.05
CA PRO A 73 9.79 -8.67 58.33
C PRO A 73 10.24 -9.63 59.45
N ALA A 74 10.80 -9.02 60.49
CA ALA A 74 11.15 -9.66 61.73
C ALA A 74 9.91 -10.19 62.47
N ARG A 75 10.19 -11.21 63.27
CA ARG A 75 9.35 -12.00 64.16
C ARG A 75 9.18 -11.30 65.51
N SER A 76 7.93 -11.06 65.93
CA SER A 76 7.41 -10.96 67.32
C SER A 76 6.11 -10.14 67.26
N GLY A 77 4.90 -10.58 67.64
CA GLY A 77 4.50 -11.47 68.72
C GLY A 77 3.70 -10.64 69.73
N ALA A 78 2.36 -10.80 69.76
CA ALA A 78 1.48 -10.68 70.95
C ALA A 78 -0.01 -10.50 70.58
N GLY A 79 -0.85 -11.45 71.00
CA GLY A 79 -2.07 -11.16 71.78
C GLY A 79 -3.39 -10.85 71.04
N PRO A 80 -4.46 -11.65 71.26
CA PRO A 80 -5.81 -11.39 70.75
C PRO A 80 -6.67 -10.60 71.78
N GLY A 81 -7.58 -9.75 71.30
CA GLY A 81 -8.74 -9.31 72.08
C GLY A 81 -9.14 -7.83 72.00
N ALA A 82 -10.46 -7.63 71.99
CA ALA A 82 -11.22 -6.43 72.39
C ALA A 82 -11.34 -5.23 71.42
N ARG A 83 -12.57 -5.07 70.88
CA ARG A 83 -13.28 -3.76 70.77
C ARG A 83 -13.87 -3.41 72.17
N PRO A 84 -14.28 -2.16 72.51
CA PRO A 84 -14.81 -1.10 71.63
C PRO A 84 -14.50 0.39 72.00
N ALA A 85 -15.01 1.29 71.13
CA ALA A 85 -15.49 2.67 71.35
C ALA A 85 -14.54 3.83 71.73
N GLY A 86 -14.64 4.96 71.00
CA GLY A 86 -14.15 6.27 71.48
C GLY A 86 -13.78 7.34 70.43
N ARG A 87 -14.79 7.91 69.77
CA ARG A 87 -14.95 9.29 69.23
C ARG A 87 -13.75 10.24 68.93
N THR A 88 -13.85 10.82 67.72
CA THR A 88 -13.54 12.22 67.27
C THR A 88 -12.11 12.73 67.15
N ALA A 89 -11.63 12.95 65.91
CA ALA A 89 -11.58 14.28 65.27
C ALA A 89 -10.85 14.25 63.89
N ALA A 90 -11.25 15.19 63.03
CA ALA A 90 -10.51 15.78 61.89
C ALA A 90 -10.36 14.99 60.57
N ARG A 91 -11.31 15.27 59.66
CA ARG A 91 -11.06 15.94 58.37
C ARG A 91 -9.99 15.33 57.44
N ASN A 92 -10.44 14.56 56.45
CA ASN A 92 -10.18 14.83 55.02
C ASN A 92 -10.94 13.84 54.12
N PRO A 93 -11.84 14.29 53.22
CA PRO A 93 -12.41 13.40 52.23
C PRO A 93 -11.28 13.02 51.27
N ARG A 94 -10.87 11.75 51.32
CA ARG A 94 -9.92 11.17 50.38
C ARG A 94 -10.45 11.41 48.97
N LYS A 95 -9.67 12.22 48.23
CA LYS A 95 -9.73 12.46 46.80
C LYS A 95 -10.27 11.24 46.04
N SER A 96 -11.45 11.40 45.46
CA SER A 96 -11.94 10.56 44.37
C SER A 96 -10.85 10.48 43.29
N PRO A 97 -10.60 9.31 42.67
CA PRO A 97 -9.68 9.23 41.55
C PRO A 97 -10.22 10.14 40.45
N ARG A 98 -9.36 11.09 40.08
CA ARG A 98 -9.54 12.13 39.08
C ARG A 98 -10.31 11.61 37.85
N ARG A 99 -11.40 12.30 37.53
CA ARG A 99 -12.25 12.19 36.32
C ARG A 99 -11.51 12.47 34.98
N SER A 100 -10.18 12.35 34.94
CA SER A 100 -9.35 12.69 33.77
C SER A 100 -8.99 11.48 32.88
N SER A 101 -9.28 10.25 33.30
CA SER A 101 -8.97 9.05 32.52
C SER A 101 -9.80 8.94 31.23
N GLY A 102 -11.05 9.42 31.24
CA GLY A 102 -11.92 9.34 30.05
C GLY A 102 -11.38 10.12 28.84
N LYS A 103 -10.77 11.29 29.08
CA LYS A 103 -10.17 12.10 28.00
C LYS A 103 -8.88 11.49 27.45
N SER A 104 -8.03 10.92 28.31
CA SER A 104 -6.81 10.23 27.85
C SER A 104 -7.15 8.94 27.10
N VAL A 105 -8.12 8.16 27.58
CA VAL A 105 -8.61 6.95 26.91
C VAL A 105 -9.24 7.27 25.56
N ALA A 106 -10.08 8.30 25.46
CA ALA A 106 -10.66 8.74 24.19
C ALA A 106 -9.58 9.20 23.20
N LYS A 107 -8.55 9.92 23.68
CA LYS A 107 -7.41 10.32 22.85
C LYS A 107 -6.61 9.10 22.35
N THR A 108 -6.45 8.07 23.19
CA THR A 108 -5.80 6.81 22.80
C THR A 108 -6.63 6.01 21.81
N ALA A 109 -7.95 5.95 21.98
CA ALA A 109 -8.86 5.25 21.07
C ALA A 109 -8.91 5.90 19.68
N GLU A 110 -8.94 7.23 19.63
CA GLU A 110 -8.89 7.99 18.38
C GLU A 110 -7.54 7.81 17.66
N GLN A 111 -6.43 7.78 18.41
CA GLN A 111 -5.13 7.46 17.85
C GLN A 111 -5.08 6.03 17.29
N ALA A 112 -5.70 5.07 18.00
CA ALA A 112 -5.79 3.68 17.54
C ALA A 112 -6.58 3.55 16.23
N ARG A 113 -7.70 4.29 16.09
CA ARG A 113 -8.46 4.36 14.83
C ARG A 113 -7.61 4.87 13.68
N ARG A 114 -6.91 5.99 13.87
CA ARG A 114 -6.05 6.58 12.84
C ARG A 114 -4.92 5.65 12.43
N SER A 115 -4.34 4.95 13.40
CA SER A 115 -3.28 3.96 13.14
C SER A 115 -3.83 2.77 12.35
N ALA A 116 -5.00 2.25 12.71
CA ALA A 116 -5.66 1.17 11.96
C ALA A 116 -6.01 1.58 10.51
N VAL A 117 -6.45 2.83 10.31
CA VAL A 117 -6.69 3.36 8.96
C VAL A 117 -5.39 3.42 8.15
N GLU A 118 -4.31 3.92 8.73
CA GLU A 118 -3.03 3.96 8.03
C GLU A 118 -2.44 2.56 7.79
N ASP A 119 -2.54 1.64 8.74
CA ASP A 119 -2.06 0.27 8.57
C ASP A 119 -2.79 -0.44 7.42
N MET A 120 -4.11 -0.27 7.34
CA MET A 120 -4.94 -0.81 6.26
C MET A 120 -4.58 -0.19 4.90
N ARG A 121 -4.42 1.14 4.85
CA ARG A 121 -4.04 1.87 3.63
C ARG A 121 -2.65 1.47 3.17
N THR A 122 -1.70 1.40 4.10
CA THR A 122 -0.34 0.93 3.89
C THR A 122 -0.37 -0.48 3.31
N ALA A 123 -1.08 -1.42 3.92
CA ALA A 123 -1.17 -2.80 3.46
C ALA A 123 -1.77 -2.91 2.05
N TRP A 124 -2.78 -2.11 1.72
CA TRP A 124 -3.34 -2.04 0.38
C TRP A 124 -2.30 -1.55 -0.65
N ILE A 125 -1.58 -0.46 -0.35
CA ILE A 125 -0.51 0.02 -1.24
C ILE A 125 0.57 -1.06 -1.39
N ARG A 126 0.96 -1.74 -0.29
CA ARG A 126 1.94 -2.84 -0.35
C ARG A 126 1.49 -3.98 -1.26
N TRP A 127 0.21 -4.35 -1.17
CA TRP A 127 -0.38 -5.40 -2.00
C TRP A 127 -0.27 -5.05 -3.49
N GLN A 128 -0.66 -3.83 -3.88
CA GLN A 128 -0.63 -3.40 -5.29
C GLN A 128 0.80 -3.28 -5.85
N LEU A 129 1.72 -2.77 -5.03
CA LEU A 129 3.12 -2.54 -5.43
C LEU A 129 4.00 -3.79 -5.39
N GLY A 130 3.56 -4.86 -4.71
CA GLY A 130 4.30 -6.11 -4.57
C GLY A 130 5.54 -5.96 -3.67
N THR A 131 6.70 -6.40 -4.16
CA THR A 131 7.95 -6.33 -3.40
C THR A 131 8.40 -4.89 -3.20
N LEU A 132 8.42 -4.42 -1.96
CA LEU A 132 8.75 -3.04 -1.64
C LEU A 132 10.23 -2.85 -1.35
N PRO A 133 10.85 -1.79 -1.90
CA PRO A 133 12.21 -1.43 -1.55
C PRO A 133 12.29 -0.85 -0.13
N PRO A 134 13.48 -0.88 0.51
CA PRO A 134 13.68 -0.29 1.82
C PRO A 134 13.42 1.22 1.79
N GLN A 135 12.80 1.74 2.87
CA GLN A 135 12.52 3.17 2.97
C GLN A 135 13.77 3.97 3.31
N GLN A 136 13.96 5.06 2.59
CA GLN A 136 15.05 6.00 2.78
C GLN A 136 14.65 7.03 3.84
N ARG A 137 15.45 7.09 4.91
CA ARG A 137 15.22 8.00 6.04
C ARG A 137 15.91 9.35 5.89
N ARG A 138 16.79 9.49 4.89
CA ARG A 138 17.58 10.68 4.62
C ARG A 138 17.26 11.14 3.21
N GLY A 139 16.60 12.27 3.11
CA GLY A 139 16.23 12.95 1.87
C GLY A 139 15.71 14.33 2.23
N ASP A 140 16.12 15.34 1.48
CA ASP A 140 15.60 16.69 1.60
C ASP A 140 14.35 16.88 0.73
N ALA A 141 13.69 18.04 0.84
CA ALA A 141 12.48 18.30 0.07
C ALA A 141 12.72 18.25 -1.46
N SER A 142 13.93 18.63 -1.92
CA SER A 142 14.29 18.57 -3.34
C SER A 142 14.35 17.14 -3.87
N PHE A 143 14.87 16.21 -3.07
CA PHE A 143 14.89 14.79 -3.39
C PHE A 143 13.49 14.18 -3.49
N VAL A 144 12.57 14.57 -2.60
CA VAL A 144 11.16 14.13 -2.67
C VAL A 144 10.46 14.74 -3.89
N ALA A 145 10.66 16.03 -4.15
CA ALA A 145 10.09 16.73 -5.30
C ALA A 145 10.53 16.11 -6.63
N ALA A 146 11.80 15.72 -6.75
CA ALA A 146 12.32 15.04 -7.94
C ALA A 146 11.60 13.71 -8.23
N ARG A 147 11.11 13.01 -7.20
CA ARG A 147 10.32 11.78 -7.38
C ARG A 147 8.86 12.04 -7.72
N LEU A 148 8.29 13.14 -7.23
CA LEU A 148 6.91 13.54 -7.55
C LEU A 148 6.76 14.19 -8.93
N ALA A 149 7.86 14.71 -9.49
CA ALA A 149 7.89 15.38 -10.79
C ALA A 149 7.40 14.48 -11.94
N GLU A 150 7.64 13.16 -11.87
CA GLU A 150 7.07 12.22 -12.83
C GLU A 150 5.60 11.95 -12.48
N VAL A 151 4.68 12.24 -13.41
CA VAL A 151 3.24 12.08 -13.22
C VAL A 151 2.78 10.77 -13.86
N PRO A 152 2.09 9.86 -13.13
CA PRO A 152 1.61 8.62 -13.70
C PRO A 152 0.53 8.91 -14.75
N HIS A 153 0.60 8.19 -15.87
CA HIS A 153 -0.33 8.34 -16.98
C HIS A 153 -1.16 7.08 -17.19
N ALA A 154 -2.38 7.24 -17.66
CA ALA A 154 -3.35 6.15 -17.86
C ALA A 154 -2.93 5.11 -18.91
N ASP A 155 -2.01 5.44 -19.81
CA ASP A 155 -1.43 4.54 -20.82
C ASP A 155 -0.28 3.68 -20.27
N TRP A 156 0.12 3.90 -19.01
CA TRP A 156 1.18 3.09 -18.40
C TRP A 156 0.68 1.70 -18.06
N ASP A 157 1.53 0.71 -18.35
CA ASP A 157 1.29 -0.66 -17.90
C ASP A 157 1.46 -0.80 -16.38
N ALA A 158 0.90 -1.90 -15.84
CA ALA A 158 0.96 -2.19 -14.42
C ALA A 158 2.42 -2.30 -13.91
N THR A 159 3.35 -2.77 -14.75
CA THR A 159 4.77 -2.90 -14.38
C THR A 159 5.44 -1.54 -14.17
N ARG A 160 5.21 -0.58 -15.08
CA ARG A 160 5.75 0.78 -14.95
C ARG A 160 5.12 1.51 -13.77
N LEU A 161 3.82 1.38 -13.57
CA LEU A 161 3.12 1.93 -12.40
C LEU A 161 3.69 1.36 -11.09
N ARG A 162 3.93 0.04 -11.01
CA ARG A 162 4.56 -0.58 -9.83
C ARG A 162 5.95 -0.02 -9.57
N ARG A 163 6.81 0.10 -10.59
CA ARG A 163 8.16 0.67 -10.43
C ARG A 163 8.11 2.12 -9.93
N HIS A 164 7.23 2.94 -10.49
CA HIS A 164 7.05 4.32 -10.05
C HIS A 164 6.51 4.39 -8.60
N GLY A 165 5.49 3.60 -8.27
CA GLY A 165 4.96 3.51 -6.91
C GLY A 165 5.99 3.01 -5.89
N GLN A 166 6.84 2.05 -6.25
CA GLN A 166 7.97 1.61 -5.42
C GLN A 166 8.99 2.72 -5.20
N ALA A 167 9.28 3.54 -6.21
CA ALA A 167 10.17 4.69 -6.08
C ALA A 167 9.59 5.78 -5.14
N LEU A 168 8.28 6.03 -5.21
CA LEU A 168 7.58 6.91 -4.27
C LEU A 168 7.56 6.32 -2.85
N TRP A 169 7.31 5.01 -2.74
CA TRP A 169 7.31 4.31 -1.46
C TRP A 169 8.66 4.41 -0.74
N CYS A 170 9.76 4.32 -1.49
CA CYS A 170 11.11 4.49 -0.96
C CYS A 170 11.30 5.80 -0.21
N VAL A 171 10.64 6.88 -0.63
CA VAL A 171 10.86 8.22 -0.05
C VAL A 171 9.76 8.66 0.92
N ARG A 172 8.81 7.77 1.21
CA ARG A 172 7.68 8.01 2.12
C ARG A 172 8.12 8.47 3.51
N ASP A 173 9.03 7.74 4.18
CA ASP A 173 9.59 8.12 5.48
C ASP A 173 10.31 9.49 5.45
N ALA A 174 11.07 9.79 4.39
CA ALA A 174 11.73 11.09 4.24
C ALA A 174 10.70 12.23 4.05
N SER A 175 9.61 11.95 3.32
CA SER A 175 8.56 12.93 3.05
C SER A 175 7.79 13.37 4.30
N ALA A 176 7.69 12.53 5.34
CA ALA A 176 6.94 12.80 6.56
C ALA A 176 7.39 14.08 7.30
N ARG A 177 8.59 14.58 7.01
CA ARG A 177 9.15 15.82 7.59
C ARG A 177 9.08 17.02 6.64
N THR A 178 8.45 16.85 5.48
CA THR A 178 8.37 17.85 4.40
C THR A 178 6.92 18.22 4.16
N PRO A 179 6.64 19.42 3.61
CA PRO A 179 5.28 19.80 3.22
C PRO A 179 4.71 18.94 2.09
N LEU A 180 5.55 18.18 1.37
CA LEU A 180 5.18 17.34 0.24
C LEU A 180 4.59 15.98 0.66
N HIS A 181 4.52 15.68 1.97
CA HIS A 181 4.00 14.41 2.47
C HIS A 181 2.59 14.10 1.94
N GLY A 182 1.67 15.07 2.03
CA GLY A 182 0.29 14.87 1.58
C GLY A 182 0.18 14.60 0.08
N GLU A 183 1.00 15.27 -0.73
CA GLU A 183 1.03 15.05 -2.18
C GLU A 183 1.59 13.67 -2.52
N LEU A 184 2.64 13.23 -1.82
CA LEU A 184 3.21 11.91 -1.99
C LEU A 184 2.20 10.81 -1.62
N GLU A 185 1.49 10.97 -0.52
CA GLU A 185 0.46 10.02 -0.10
C GLU A 185 -0.67 9.93 -1.11
N ALA A 186 -1.18 11.08 -1.58
CA ALA A 186 -2.20 11.12 -2.62
C ALA A 186 -1.71 10.49 -3.95
N ARG A 187 -0.42 10.67 -4.28
CA ARG A 187 0.17 10.05 -5.47
C ARG A 187 0.28 8.53 -5.34
N LEU A 188 0.67 8.03 -4.18
CA LEU A 188 0.69 6.59 -3.89
C LEU A 188 -0.71 5.98 -4.01
N ASP A 189 -1.74 6.65 -3.49
CA ASP A 189 -3.12 6.21 -3.60
C ASP A 189 -3.57 6.15 -5.07
N ARG A 190 -3.23 7.16 -5.86
CA ARG A 190 -3.52 7.18 -7.31
C ARG A 190 -2.84 6.03 -8.04
N VAL A 191 -1.55 5.80 -7.81
CA VAL A 191 -0.81 4.72 -8.47
C VAL A 191 -1.39 3.35 -8.11
N ALA A 192 -1.67 3.12 -6.83
CA ALA A 192 -2.26 1.87 -6.37
C ALA A 192 -3.68 1.66 -6.94
N ALA A 193 -4.48 2.72 -7.08
CA ALA A 193 -5.79 2.65 -7.73
C ALA A 193 -5.67 2.32 -9.22
N MET A 194 -4.72 2.92 -9.94
CA MET A 194 -4.46 2.64 -11.36
C MET A 194 -4.01 1.19 -11.59
N ILE A 195 -3.13 0.67 -10.73
CA ILE A 195 -2.71 -0.74 -10.81
C ILE A 195 -3.92 -1.65 -10.58
N SER A 196 -4.72 -1.36 -9.55
CA SER A 196 -5.88 -2.17 -9.19
C SER A 196 -6.95 -2.20 -10.29
N GLU A 197 -7.15 -1.11 -11.05
CA GLU A 197 -8.02 -1.09 -12.23
C GLU A 197 -7.49 -1.96 -13.38
N LEU A 198 -6.17 -2.06 -13.52
CA LEU A 198 -5.54 -2.86 -14.58
C LEU A 198 -5.49 -4.36 -14.24
N THR A 199 -5.44 -4.71 -12.95
CA THR A 199 -5.25 -6.11 -12.50
C THR A 199 -6.52 -6.77 -11.97
N ASP A 200 -7.54 -6.00 -11.61
CA ASP A 200 -8.80 -6.47 -10.99
C ASP A 200 -8.60 -7.37 -9.74
N GLU A 201 -7.46 -7.22 -9.07
CA GLU A 201 -7.13 -8.00 -7.88
C GLU A 201 -7.87 -7.46 -6.66
N GLU A 202 -8.71 -8.30 -6.05
CA GLU A 202 -9.41 -7.98 -4.80
C GLU A 202 -8.42 -7.86 -3.64
N PHE A 203 -8.63 -6.84 -2.80
CA PHE A 203 -7.78 -6.60 -1.65
C PHE A 203 -8.19 -7.47 -0.45
N ASP A 204 -7.27 -8.30 0.03
CA ASP A 204 -7.43 -9.06 1.26
C ASP A 204 -7.32 -8.16 2.50
N THR A 205 -8.48 -7.79 3.05
CA THR A 205 -8.63 -6.89 4.20
C THR A 205 -7.98 -7.41 5.49
N HIS A 206 -7.70 -8.72 5.60
CA HIS A 206 -7.02 -9.28 6.77
C HIS A 206 -5.55 -8.85 6.83
N ARG A 207 -4.94 -8.47 5.70
CA ARG A 207 -3.53 -8.06 5.63
C ARG A 207 -3.24 -6.69 6.23
N GLY A 208 -4.25 -5.84 6.39
CA GLY A 208 -4.11 -4.52 6.99
C GLY A 208 -4.07 -4.48 8.52
N GLN A 209 -4.32 -5.61 9.18
CA GLN A 209 -4.32 -5.70 10.64
C GLN A 209 -2.94 -6.10 11.15
N THR A 210 -1.99 -5.17 11.17
CA THR A 210 -0.59 -5.48 11.50
C THR A 210 -0.27 -5.57 12.99
N ASP A 211 -1.13 -5.04 13.88
CA ASP A 211 -0.86 -5.03 15.32
C ASP A 211 -1.94 -5.73 16.15
N GLU A 212 -1.74 -7.05 16.35
CA GLU A 212 -2.57 -7.88 17.20
C GLU A 212 -2.55 -7.44 18.68
N GLN A 213 -1.57 -6.65 19.13
CA GLN A 213 -1.48 -6.21 20.53
C GLN A 213 -2.68 -5.34 20.93
N TYR A 214 -3.26 -4.61 19.98
CA TYR A 214 -4.45 -3.80 20.23
C TYR A 214 -5.75 -4.61 20.22
N LEU A 215 -5.78 -5.79 19.58
CA LEU A 215 -6.88 -6.75 19.70
C LEU A 215 -6.99 -7.30 21.13
N TYR A 216 -5.87 -7.39 21.85
CA TYR A 216 -5.81 -7.88 23.22
C TYR A 216 -5.66 -6.77 24.27
N HIS A 217 -5.80 -5.49 23.88
CA HIS A 217 -5.69 -4.36 24.80
C HIS A 217 -6.72 -4.50 25.94
N PRO A 218 -6.37 -4.26 27.22
CA PRO A 218 -7.29 -4.49 28.35
C PRO A 218 -8.57 -3.64 28.30
N ASP A 219 -8.48 -2.43 27.76
CA ASP A 219 -9.62 -1.53 27.59
C ASP A 219 -10.51 -1.92 26.39
N ARG A 220 -11.79 -2.22 26.67
CA ARG A 220 -12.80 -2.57 25.66
C ARG A 220 -13.05 -1.44 24.66
N ALA A 221 -12.99 -0.18 25.09
CA ALA A 221 -13.22 0.96 24.20
C ALA A 221 -12.09 1.10 23.16
N VAL A 222 -10.85 0.80 23.56
CA VAL A 222 -9.69 0.79 22.64
C VAL A 222 -9.79 -0.36 21.65
N ARG A 223 -10.16 -1.57 22.09
CA ARG A 223 -10.40 -2.72 21.20
C ARG A 223 -11.52 -2.44 20.20
N ALA A 224 -12.65 -1.93 20.67
CA ALA A 224 -13.78 -1.58 19.81
C ALA A 224 -13.43 -0.46 18.83
N ALA A 225 -12.63 0.53 19.26
CA ALA A 225 -12.15 1.59 18.38
C ALA A 225 -11.18 1.07 17.32
N TYR A 226 -10.29 0.13 17.66
CA TYR A 226 -9.40 -0.51 16.70
C TYR A 226 -10.18 -1.37 15.69
N LEU A 227 -11.14 -2.18 16.16
CA LEU A 227 -12.00 -3.00 15.28
C LEU A 227 -12.90 -2.16 14.37
N ALA A 228 -13.53 -1.12 14.92
CA ALA A 228 -14.30 -0.15 14.13
C ALA A 228 -13.39 0.59 13.16
N GLY A 229 -12.17 0.95 13.58
CA GLY A 229 -11.12 1.45 12.72
C GLY A 229 -10.81 0.47 11.60
N GLY A 230 -10.75 -0.84 11.83
CA GLY A 230 -10.57 -1.85 10.78
C GLY A 230 -11.72 -1.87 9.76
N SER A 231 -12.96 -2.00 10.20
CA SER A 231 -14.12 -2.04 9.29
C SER A 231 -14.36 -0.70 8.59
N GLN A 232 -14.36 0.40 9.36
CA GLN A 232 -14.53 1.75 8.83
C GLN A 232 -13.33 2.20 7.97
N ALA A 233 -12.10 1.77 8.30
CA ALA A 233 -10.94 2.02 7.44
C ALA A 233 -11.10 1.33 6.11
N VAL A 234 -11.52 0.06 6.09
CA VAL A 234 -11.78 -0.66 4.84
C VAL A 234 -12.81 0.10 4.03
N GLU A 235 -13.96 0.48 4.61
CA GLU A 235 -14.98 1.26 3.90
C GLU A 235 -14.43 2.61 3.40
N THR A 236 -13.67 3.33 4.22
CA THR A 236 -13.10 4.64 3.86
C THR A 236 -12.08 4.51 2.74
N ILE A 237 -11.19 3.51 2.83
CA ILE A 237 -10.17 3.23 1.83
C ILE A 237 -10.84 2.80 0.52
N MET A 238 -11.78 1.86 0.57
CA MET A 238 -12.52 1.43 -0.63
C MET A 238 -13.33 2.56 -1.25
N GLY A 239 -13.95 3.44 -0.43
CA GLY A 239 -14.63 4.64 -0.91
C GLY A 239 -13.66 5.62 -1.59
N THR A 240 -12.50 5.86 -0.99
CA THR A 240 -11.44 6.71 -1.57
C THR A 240 -10.90 6.12 -2.86
N ILE A 241 -10.63 4.81 -2.89
CA ILE A 241 -10.20 4.08 -4.07
C ILE A 241 -11.24 4.21 -5.17
N THR A 242 -12.51 3.99 -4.86
CA THR A 242 -13.62 4.12 -5.82
C THR A 242 -13.68 5.54 -6.40
N ALA A 243 -13.54 6.56 -5.56
CA ALA A 243 -13.51 7.96 -6.00
C ALA A 243 -12.28 8.26 -6.88
N VAL A 244 -11.09 7.80 -6.49
CA VAL A 244 -9.85 7.96 -7.28
C VAL A 244 -9.95 7.23 -8.61
N ARG A 245 -10.53 6.03 -8.65
CA ARG A 245 -10.78 5.27 -9.88
C ARG A 245 -11.74 6.02 -10.81
N ALA A 246 -12.83 6.59 -10.27
CA ALA A 246 -13.75 7.42 -11.03
C ALA A 246 -13.02 8.63 -11.65
N GLN A 247 -12.21 9.33 -10.86
CA GLN A 247 -11.39 10.45 -11.35
C GLN A 247 -10.43 10.01 -12.47
N VAL A 248 -9.73 8.88 -12.31
CA VAL A 248 -8.81 8.36 -13.34
C VAL A 248 -9.55 8.05 -14.64
N ARG A 249 -10.77 7.51 -14.57
CA ARG A 249 -11.62 7.24 -15.75
C ARG A 249 -12.07 8.53 -16.42
N GLU A 250 -12.49 9.53 -15.66
CA GLU A 250 -12.83 10.86 -16.17
C GLU A 250 -11.63 11.53 -16.87
N ASP A 251 -10.45 11.49 -16.25
CA ASP A 251 -9.21 12.03 -16.82
C ASP A 251 -8.81 11.32 -18.12
N ALA A 252 -9.05 10.01 -18.22
CA ALA A 252 -8.81 9.24 -19.42
C ALA A 252 -9.80 9.60 -20.54
N ALA A 253 -11.09 9.73 -20.20
CA ALA A 253 -12.13 10.13 -21.15
C ALA A 253 -11.89 11.56 -21.69
N ALA A 254 -11.54 12.51 -20.82
CA ALA A 254 -11.23 13.88 -21.20
C ALA A 254 -10.04 13.96 -22.18
N ARG A 255 -9.00 13.16 -21.95
CA ARG A 255 -7.84 13.07 -22.87
C ARG A 255 -8.22 12.45 -24.21
N ALA A 256 -8.97 11.35 -24.21
CA ALA A 256 -9.44 10.74 -25.45
C ALA A 256 -10.29 11.71 -26.29
N ALA A 257 -11.13 12.54 -25.64
CA ALA A 257 -11.88 13.59 -26.29
C ALA A 257 -10.97 14.70 -26.87
N ALA A 258 -9.97 15.16 -26.10
CA ALA A 258 -9.00 16.14 -26.57
C ALA A 258 -8.20 15.65 -27.79
N ASP A 259 -7.78 14.38 -27.78
CA ASP A 259 -7.08 13.76 -28.92
C ASP A 259 -7.98 13.63 -30.15
N CYS A 260 -9.27 13.32 -29.95
CA CYS A 260 -10.26 13.29 -31.03
C CYS A 260 -10.41 14.68 -31.66
N LEU A 261 -10.61 15.71 -30.86
CA LEU A 261 -10.71 17.10 -31.32
C LEU A 261 -9.43 17.56 -32.02
N ALA A 262 -8.26 17.18 -31.51
CA ALA A 262 -6.99 17.48 -32.17
C ALA A 262 -6.88 16.82 -33.55
N ARG A 263 -7.32 15.55 -33.68
CA ARG A 263 -7.37 14.84 -34.97
C ARG A 263 -8.33 15.49 -35.94
N GLU A 264 -9.54 15.83 -35.50
CA GLU A 264 -10.55 16.53 -36.31
C GLU A 264 -10.04 17.89 -36.78
N ARG A 265 -9.47 18.70 -35.87
CA ARG A 265 -8.85 19.98 -36.22
C ARG A 265 -7.74 19.81 -37.26
N ASN A 266 -6.87 18.83 -37.06
CA ASN A 266 -5.76 18.58 -38.00
C ASN A 266 -6.26 18.01 -39.34
N ALA A 267 -7.37 17.27 -39.38
CA ALA A 267 -8.02 16.83 -40.60
C ALA A 267 -8.67 18.01 -41.34
N ALA A 268 -9.40 18.89 -40.64
CA ALA A 268 -10.00 20.09 -41.20
C ALA A 268 -8.94 21.05 -41.77
N LEU A 269 -7.82 21.26 -41.05
CA LEU A 269 -6.69 22.06 -41.53
C LEU A 269 -6.03 21.46 -42.78
N ARG A 270 -5.96 20.13 -42.88
CA ARG A 270 -5.48 19.44 -44.10
C ARG A 270 -6.43 19.65 -45.27
N ALA A 271 -7.74 19.44 -45.06
CA ALA A 271 -8.75 19.70 -46.09
C ALA A 271 -8.74 21.16 -46.57
N LEU A 272 -8.56 22.13 -45.68
CA LEU A 272 -8.40 23.55 -46.03
C LEU A 272 -7.15 23.81 -46.87
N ARG A 273 -6.03 23.13 -46.61
CA ARG A 273 -4.81 23.25 -47.41
C ARG A 273 -4.98 22.61 -48.79
N GLU A 274 -5.65 21.48 -48.87
CA GLU A 274 -5.91 20.78 -50.13
C GLU A 274 -6.89 21.54 -51.02
N THR A 275 -7.90 22.19 -50.44
CA THR A 275 -8.87 23.04 -51.16
C THR A 275 -8.32 24.42 -51.52
N ARG A 276 -7.32 24.93 -50.78
CA ARG A 276 -6.62 26.17 -51.11
C ARG A 276 -5.68 25.94 -52.30
N ARG A 277 -6.22 26.06 -53.53
CA ARG A 277 -5.40 26.27 -54.73
C ARG A 277 -4.60 27.57 -54.54
N PRO A 278 -3.25 27.55 -54.63
CA PRO A 278 -2.51 28.79 -54.80
C PRO A 278 -2.95 29.40 -56.14
N ALA A 279 -3.51 30.60 -56.12
CA ALA A 279 -3.68 31.37 -57.35
C ALA A 279 -2.29 31.49 -58.00
N ARG A 280 -2.16 31.15 -59.29
CA ARG A 280 -0.89 31.40 -59.97
C ARG A 280 -0.58 32.89 -59.83
N PRO A 281 0.67 33.29 -59.58
CA PRO A 281 1.03 34.69 -59.36
C PRO A 281 0.58 35.61 -60.51
N ARG A 282 0.48 35.06 -61.72
CA ARG A 282 -0.05 35.73 -62.92
C ARG A 282 -1.57 35.96 -62.88
N ASP A 283 -2.33 35.01 -62.35
CA ASP A 283 -3.80 35.12 -62.21
C ASP A 283 -4.17 36.01 -61.02
N ALA A 284 -3.34 36.03 -59.98
CA ALA A 284 -3.51 36.94 -58.85
C ALA A 284 -3.22 38.41 -59.22
N HIS A 285 -2.17 38.67 -60.02
CA HIS A 285 -1.91 40.01 -60.55
C HIS A 285 -2.99 40.45 -61.54
N ALA A 286 -3.42 39.59 -62.45
CA ALA A 286 -4.50 39.91 -63.39
C ALA A 286 -5.84 40.18 -62.69
N ALA A 287 -6.16 39.43 -61.62
CA ALA A 287 -7.35 39.68 -60.81
C ALA A 287 -7.23 41.01 -60.02
N TRP A 288 -6.02 41.35 -59.56
CA TRP A 288 -5.78 42.59 -58.83
C TRP A 288 -5.83 43.82 -59.75
N GLU A 289 -5.29 43.72 -60.96
CA GLU A 289 -5.39 44.77 -62.01
C GLU A 289 -6.84 44.97 -62.47
N ALA A 290 -7.59 43.90 -62.71
CA ALA A 290 -9.01 44.00 -63.09
C ALA A 290 -9.88 44.64 -61.98
N GLN A 291 -9.56 44.39 -60.71
CA GLN A 291 -10.26 45.00 -59.59
C GLN A 291 -9.83 46.46 -59.35
N ALA A 292 -8.57 46.79 -59.61
CA ALA A 292 -8.09 48.18 -59.60
C ALA A 292 -8.76 49.02 -60.70
N GLU A 293 -8.98 48.46 -61.90
CA GLU A 293 -9.75 49.11 -62.97
C GLU A 293 -11.24 49.29 -62.63
N GLN A 294 -11.84 48.37 -61.87
CA GLN A 294 -13.24 48.49 -61.41
C GLN A 294 -13.43 49.56 -60.33
N ILE A 295 -12.43 49.80 -59.49
CA ILE A 295 -12.48 50.81 -58.42
C ILE A 295 -12.06 52.19 -58.94
N GLY A 296 -11.28 52.24 -60.02
CA GLY A 296 -10.84 53.48 -60.68
C GLY A 296 -11.82 54.08 -61.70
N ARG A 297 -13.01 53.49 -61.89
CA ARG A 297 -14.13 54.05 -62.65
C ARG A 297 -15.21 54.56 -61.71
#